data_AF-A0A2E3Y714-F1
#
_entry.id   AF-A0A2E3Y714-F1
#
_cell.length_a   1.000
_cell.length_b   1.000
_cell.length_c   1.000
_cell.angle_alpha   90.00
_cell.angle_beta   90.00
_cell.angle_gamma   90.00
#
_symmetry.space_group_name_H-M   'P 1'
#
loop_
_entity.id
_entity.type
_entity.pdbx_description
1 polymer ?
#
loop_
_entity_poly.entity_id
_entity_poly.type
_entity_poly.pdbx_seq_one_letter_code
_entity_poly.pdbx_strand_id
1 'polypeptide(L)' 'GVTLFTDTLSWDNLREKVFTDDKVIFITEDQDTLYGIGFESDVELDNWKILKPTGVFHEDEKK' A
#
# COMPACT_ATOMS: atom_id res chain seq x y z
N GLY A 1 -3.26 13.49 1.52
CA GLY A 1 -4.10 12.30 1.72
C GLY A 1 -3.66 11.24 0.75
N VAL A 2 -3.71 9.96 1.16
CA VAL A 2 -3.32 8.81 0.33
C VAL A 2 -4.53 8.16 -0.34
N THR A 3 -4.31 7.29 -1.33
CA THR A 3 -5.40 6.52 -1.98
C THR A 3 -4.92 5.12 -2.36
N LEU A 4 -5.71 4.10 -1.98
CA LEU A 4 -5.48 2.71 -2.34
C LEU A 4 -6.53 2.24 -3.36
N PHE A 5 -6.07 1.68 -4.47
CA PHE A 5 -6.91 0.94 -5.43
C PHE A 5 -6.57 -0.54 -5.36
N THR A 6 -7.60 -1.38 -5.18
CA THR A 6 -7.52 -2.84 -5.11
C THR A 6 -8.87 -3.44 -5.50
N ASP A 7 -8.88 -4.69 -5.94
CA ASP A 7 -10.12 -5.41 -6.28
C ASP A 7 -10.89 -5.83 -5.02
N THR A 8 -10.18 -6.36 -4.02
CA THR A 8 -10.75 -6.68 -2.71
C THR A 8 -9.95 -6.06 -1.57
N LEU A 9 -10.63 -5.74 -0.48
CA LEU A 9 -10.04 -5.27 0.77
C LEU A 9 -10.75 -5.96 1.92
N SER A 10 -9.97 -6.67 2.74
CA SER A 10 -10.44 -7.35 3.95
C SER A 10 -10.07 -6.54 5.18
N TRP A 11 -10.89 -6.62 6.22
CA TRP A 11 -10.62 -6.00 7.51
C TRP A 11 -10.56 -7.05 8.62
N ASP A 12 -9.44 -7.08 9.34
CA ASP A 12 -9.26 -7.84 10.56
C ASP A 12 -9.53 -6.91 11.76
N ASN A 13 -10.73 -7.03 12.33
CA ASN A 13 -11.15 -6.23 13.47
C ASN A 13 -10.40 -6.59 14.78
N LEU A 14 -9.82 -7.78 14.90
CA LEU A 14 -9.03 -8.15 16.08
C LEU A 14 -7.66 -7.47 16.08
N ARG A 15 -7.10 -7.24 14.89
CA ARG A 15 -5.81 -6.57 14.69
C ARG A 15 -5.94 -5.10 14.31
N GLU A 16 -7.16 -4.63 14.07
CA GLU A 16 -7.46 -3.30 13.53
C GLU A 16 -6.70 -3.01 12.23
N LYS A 17 -6.56 -4.03 11.37
CA LYS A 17 -5.80 -3.93 10.11
C LYS A 17 -6.65 -4.21 8.89
N VAL A 18 -6.38 -3.49 7.82
CA VAL A 18 -6.87 -3.80 6.49
C VAL A 18 -5.78 -4.51 5.70
N PHE A 19 -6.18 -5.48 4.90
CA PHE A 19 -5.25 -6.21 4.06
C PHE A 19 -5.91 -6.71 2.78
N THR A 20 -5.07 -6.99 1.79
CA THR A 20 -5.46 -7.64 0.54
C THR A 20 -4.27 -8.45 0.03
N ASP A 21 -4.56 -9.49 -0.74
CA ASP A 21 -3.56 -10.28 -1.49
C ASP A 21 -3.59 -9.95 -2.99
N ASP A 22 -4.49 -9.03 -3.40
CA ASP A 22 -4.67 -8.65 -4.80
C ASP A 22 -3.64 -7.62 -5.26
N LYS A 23 -3.74 -7.23 -6.54
CA LYS A 23 -2.95 -6.14 -7.10
C LYS A 23 -3.37 -4.83 -6.47
N VAL A 24 -2.37 -4.00 -6.17
CA VAL A 24 -2.57 -2.70 -5.55
C VAL A 24 -1.91 -1.59 -6.33
N ILE A 25 -2.60 -0.46 -6.40
CA ILE A 25 -2.06 0.83 -6.81
C ILE A 25 -2.23 1.77 -5.62
N PHE A 26 -1.13 2.33 -5.13
CA PHE A 26 -1.13 3.20 -3.96
C PHE A 26 -0.57 4.56 -4.33
N ILE A 27 -1.35 5.61 -4.11
CA ILE A 27 -0.97 7.00 -4.37
C ILE A 27 -0.64 7.67 -3.04
N THR A 28 0.61 8.12 -2.88
CA THR A 28 1.08 8.82 -1.67
C THR A 28 0.62 10.27 -1.67
N GLU A 29 0.82 10.97 -0.55
CA GLU A 29 0.50 12.41 -0.46
C GLU A 29 1.34 13.26 -1.42
N ASP A 30 2.56 12.82 -1.71
CA ASP A 30 3.49 13.45 -2.64
C ASP A 30 3.15 13.17 -4.12
N GLN A 31 2.02 12.49 -4.38
CA GLN A 31 1.54 12.07 -5.70
C GLN A 31 2.40 10.98 -6.38
N ASP A 32 3.25 10.29 -5.61
CA ASP A 32 3.93 9.10 -6.11
C ASP A 32 2.95 7.95 -6.25
N THR A 33 3.08 7.19 -7.34
CA THR A 33 2.25 6.00 -7.57
C THR A 33 3.08 4.74 -7.40
N LEU A 34 2.77 3.96 -6.37
CA LEU A 34 3.39 2.69 -6.06
C LEU A 34 2.50 1.55 -6.53
N TYR A 35 3.11 0.50 -7.07
CA TYR A 35 2.41 -0.69 -7.54
C TYR A 35 2.90 -1.92 -6.80
N GLY A 36 2.04 -2.93 -6.67
CA GLY A 36 2.45 -4.21 -6.12
C GLY A 36 1.36 -5.26 -6.07
N ILE A 37 1.68 -6.36 -5.39
CA ILE A 37 0.74 -7.41 -5.02
C ILE A 37 0.76 -7.55 -3.51
N GLY A 38 -0.42 -7.51 -2.93
CA GLY A 38 -0.64 -7.58 -1.50
C GLY A 38 -0.32 -6.27 -0.78
N PHE A 39 -1.17 -5.91 0.17
CA PHE A 39 -1.07 -4.69 0.97
C PHE A 39 -1.59 -4.95 2.37
N GLU A 40 -0.94 -4.36 3.36
CA GLU A 40 -1.35 -4.40 4.77
C GLU A 40 -1.21 -3.00 5.34
N SER A 41 -2.22 -2.53 6.08
CA SER A 41 -2.20 -1.23 6.74
C SER A 41 -3.13 -1.20 7.95
N ASP A 42 -2.98 -0.20 8.81
CA ASP A 42 -4.04 0.26 9.69
C ASP A 42 -5.18 0.93 8.89
N VAL A 43 -6.31 1.18 9.55
CA VAL A 43 -7.54 1.72 8.94
C VAL A 43 -7.37 3.16 8.41
N GLU A 44 -6.45 3.94 8.99
CA GLU A 44 -6.20 5.33 8.60
C GLU A 44 -5.25 5.41 7.39
N LEU A 45 -4.63 4.29 7.01
CA LEU A 45 -3.64 4.19 5.93
C LEU A 45 -2.34 4.96 6.19
N ASP A 46 -2.00 5.20 7.46
CA ASP A 46 -0.78 5.90 7.87
C ASP A 46 0.42 4.95 7.97
N ASN A 47 0.19 3.68 8.29
CA ASN A 47 1.18 2.64 8.52
C ASN A 47 0.98 1.47 7.55
N TRP A 48 1.27 1.73 6.28
CA TRP A 48 1.06 0.79 5.20
C TRP A 48 2.33 0.04 4.78
N LYS A 49 2.13 -1.13 4.18
CA LYS A 49 3.18 -1.94 3.56
C LYS A 49 2.63 -2.64 2.33
N ILE A 50 3.30 -2.44 1.19
CA ILE A 50 3.10 -3.28 -0.01
C ILE A 50 3.97 -4.53 0.15
N LEU A 51 3.36 -5.72 0.10
CA LEU A 51 4.04 -6.98 0.39
C LEU A 51 5.00 -7.40 -0.73
N LYS A 52 4.57 -7.23 -1.98
CA LYS A 52 5.37 -7.50 -3.19
C LYS A 52 5.33 -6.29 -4.09
N PRO A 53 6.16 -5.27 -3.83
CA PRO A 53 6.22 -4.09 -4.67
C PRO A 53 6.68 -4.47 -6.09
N THR A 54 6.05 -3.88 -7.09
CA THR A 54 6.34 -4.11 -8.51
C THR A 54 6.59 -2.78 -9.19
N GLY A 55 7.62 -2.71 -10.03
CA GLY A 55 7.99 -1.48 -10.73
C GLY A 55 9.43 -1.07 -10.44
N VAL A 56 9.86 0.01 -11.08
CA VAL A 56 11.18 0.61 -10.87
C VAL A 56 11.00 1.72 -9.84
N PHE A 57 11.35 1.44 -8.59
CA PHE A 57 11.53 2.51 -7.61
C PHE A 57 12.87 3.15 -7.95
N HIS A 58 12.87 4.45 -8.24
CA HIS A 58 14.12 5.20 -8.15
C HIS A 58 14.40 5.32 -6.65
N GLU A 59 15.21 4.39 -6.12
CA GLU A 59 15.97 4.69 -4.92
C GLU A 59 16.91 5.84 -5.30
N ASP A 60 16.47 7.07 -5.06
CA ASP A 60 17.43 8.16 -4.88
C ASP A 60 18.32 7.73 -3.72
N GLU A 61 19.51 7.20 -4.06
CA GLU A 61 20.57 6.88 -3.12
C GLU A 61 20.74 8.08 -2.18
N LYS A 62 20.35 7.91 -0.92
CA LYS A 62 20.74 8.85 0.14
C LYS A 62 22.27 8.77 0.26
N LYS A 63 22.96 9.69 -0.41
CA LYS A 63 24.37 10.03 -0.15
C LYS A 63 24.51 10.81 1.15
#